data_AF-A0A916EE90-F1
#
_entry.id   AF-A0A916EE90-F1
#
_cell.length_a   1.000
_cell.length_b   1.000
_cell.length_c   1.000
_cell.angle_alpha   90.00
_cell.angle_beta   90.00
_cell.angle_gamma   90.00
#
_symmetry.space_group_name_H-M   'P 1'
#
loop_
_entity.id
_entity.type
_entity.pdbx_description
1 polymer ?
#
loop_
_entity_poly.entity_id
_entity_poly.type
_entity_poly.pdbx_seq_one_letter_code
_entity_poly.pdbx_strand_id
1 'polypeptide(L)'
;MSKMSKKLDIRVIVGLDFGTTYSGFTLCHVDDDLANIKTNTITNYLGEIGKLIKETIPKYWEGIDFMEHVLLVVTIPAEFSESDKAIMRECTFNAGLIGEKNSEKLQFTTEPEAAAVYCMHSSLREYKLTEPGTTFMIVDCGGGTVDLTTLTI
;
A
#
# COMPACT_ATOMS: atom_id res chain seq x y z
N MET A 1 -15.79 -32.48 -3.88
CA MET A 1 -14.35 -32.22 -4.13
C MET A 1 -14.01 -30.90 -3.45
N SER A 2 -13.20 -30.92 -2.38
CA SER A 2 -12.78 -29.69 -1.70
C SER A 2 -11.84 -28.90 -2.62
N LYS A 3 -12.15 -27.62 -2.88
CA LYS A 3 -11.16 -26.69 -3.42
C LYS A 3 -10.03 -26.60 -2.39
N MET A 4 -8.88 -27.20 -2.71
CA MET A 4 -7.64 -26.93 -1.99
C MET A 4 -7.36 -25.45 -2.17
N SER A 5 -7.52 -24.66 -1.10
CA SER A 5 -7.05 -23.28 -1.08
C SER A 5 -5.54 -23.32 -1.29
N LYS A 6 -5.04 -22.84 -2.43
CA LYS A 6 -3.61 -22.71 -2.68
C LYS A 6 -3.07 -21.71 -1.66
N LYS A 7 -2.19 -22.18 -0.78
CA LYS A 7 -1.49 -21.31 0.18
C LYS A 7 -0.68 -20.27 -0.61
N LEU A 8 -0.90 -18.98 -0.31
CA LEU A 8 -0.13 -17.87 -0.89
C LEU A 8 1.34 -17.99 -0.47
N ASP A 9 2.25 -18.12 -1.43
CA ASP A 9 3.72 -18.16 -1.23
C ASP A 9 4.32 -16.77 -1.49
N ILE A 10 4.10 -15.84 -0.55
CA ILE A 10 4.65 -14.48 -0.62
C ILE A 10 6.08 -14.50 -0.11
N ARG A 11 7.02 -14.03 -0.93
CA ARG A 11 8.45 -13.99 -0.61
C ARG A 11 8.98 -12.59 -0.38
N VAL A 12 8.33 -11.60 -0.97
CA VAL A 12 8.72 -10.19 -0.88
C VAL A 12 7.47 -9.34 -0.64
N ILE A 13 7.60 -8.38 0.27
CA ILE A 13 6.59 -7.34 0.52
C ILE A 13 7.18 -6.02 0.04
N VAL A 14 6.45 -5.32 -0.82
CA VAL A 14 6.82 -3.98 -1.27
C VAL A 14 5.81 -3.00 -0.67
N GLY A 15 6.31 -2.07 0.14
CA GLY A 15 5.57 -0.92 0.62
C GLY A 15 5.71 0.24 -0.36
N LEU A 16 4.59 0.76 -0.87
CA LEU A 16 4.57 2.02 -1.60
C LEU A 16 3.92 3.08 -0.73
N ASP A 17 4.70 4.12 -0.44
CA ASP A 17 4.26 5.27 0.34
C ASP A 17 4.22 6.56 -0.49
N PHE A 18 3.20 7.38 -0.25
CA PHE A 18 2.94 8.64 -0.94
C PHE A 18 3.19 9.85 -0.02
N GLY A 19 4.18 9.81 0.87
CA GLY A 19 4.49 10.88 1.83
C GLY A 19 5.75 11.72 1.55
N THR A 20 6.59 11.39 0.57
CA THR A 20 7.86 12.13 0.37
C THR A 20 7.66 13.47 -0.33
N THR A 21 8.41 14.49 0.09
CA THR A 21 8.40 15.83 -0.53
C THR A 21 8.55 15.68 -2.04
N TYR A 22 7.54 16.15 -2.81
CA TYR A 22 7.39 16.06 -4.26
C TYR A 22 6.83 14.76 -4.89
N SER A 23 6.31 13.78 -4.12
CA SER A 23 5.62 12.58 -4.67
C SER A 23 4.10 12.54 -4.44
N GLY A 24 3.51 13.60 -3.89
CA GLY A 24 2.06 13.68 -3.65
C GLY A 24 1.26 13.94 -4.93
N PHE A 25 0.24 13.14 -5.21
CA PHE A 25 -0.81 13.47 -6.16
C PHE A 25 -2.07 13.89 -5.39
N THR A 26 -2.70 15.00 -5.77
CA THR A 26 -3.92 15.50 -5.12
C THR A 26 -5.16 14.97 -5.84
N LEU A 27 -6.03 14.25 -5.12
CA LEU A 27 -7.33 13.80 -5.61
C LEU A 27 -8.40 14.84 -5.28
N CYS A 28 -9.13 15.32 -6.29
CA CYS A 28 -10.32 16.17 -6.11
C CYS A 28 -11.50 15.50 -6.84
N HIS A 29 -12.64 15.31 -6.17
CA HIS A 29 -13.83 14.73 -6.79
C HIS A 29 -14.63 15.80 -7.54
N VAL A 30 -14.62 15.76 -8.88
CA VAL A 30 -15.45 16.61 -9.75
C VAL A 30 -15.56 15.94 -11.14
N ASP A 31 -16.80 15.86 -11.65
CA ASP A 31 -17.34 15.45 -12.98
C ASP A 31 -16.69 14.29 -13.77
N ASP A 32 -17.54 13.51 -14.47
CA ASP A 32 -17.21 12.23 -15.14
C ASP A 32 -16.07 12.31 -16.18
N ASP A 33 -15.91 13.44 -16.89
CA ASP A 33 -14.86 13.59 -17.91
C ASP A 33 -13.45 13.71 -17.31
N LEU A 34 -13.34 14.28 -16.10
CA LEU A 34 -12.06 14.41 -15.39
C LEU A 34 -11.69 13.14 -14.62
N ALA A 35 -12.65 12.27 -14.31
CA ALA A 35 -12.39 10.97 -13.69
C ALA A 35 -11.50 10.10 -14.58
N ASN A 36 -11.75 10.09 -15.89
CA ASN A 36 -10.93 9.38 -16.88
C ASN A 36 -9.49 9.90 -16.98
N ILE A 37 -9.29 11.22 -16.82
CA ILE A 37 -7.95 11.83 -16.84
C ILE A 37 -7.18 11.48 -15.55
N LYS A 38 -7.87 11.46 -14.40
CA LYS A 38 -7.29 11.12 -13.09
C LYS A 38 -6.85 9.65 -13.02
N THR A 39 -7.72 8.73 -13.42
CA THR A 39 -7.39 7.30 -13.46
C THR A 39 -6.23 7.01 -14.40
N ASN A 40 -6.16 7.70 -15.54
CA ASN A 40 -5.04 7.58 -16.47
C ASN A 40 -3.73 8.11 -15.84
N THR A 41 -3.78 9.21 -15.10
CA THR A 41 -2.59 9.77 -14.42
C THR A 41 -2.06 8.82 -13.34
N ILE A 42 -2.93 8.31 -12.45
CA ILE A 42 -2.55 7.36 -11.40
C ILE A 42 -2.00 6.07 -12.03
N THR A 43 -2.69 5.54 -13.06
CA THR A 43 -2.25 4.34 -13.78
C THR A 43 -0.87 4.53 -14.40
N ASN A 44 -0.60 5.66 -15.04
CA ASN A 44 0.69 5.94 -15.66
C ASN A 44 1.81 6.05 -14.61
N TYR A 45 1.55 6.76 -13.51
CA TYR A 45 2.51 6.87 -12.40
C TYR A 45 2.83 5.50 -11.79
N LEU A 46 1.80 4.70 -11.48
CA LEU A 46 1.97 3.33 -10.99
C LEU A 46 2.68 2.45 -12.02
N GLY A 47 2.46 2.68 -13.31
CA GLY A 47 3.15 1.99 -14.40
C GLY A 47 4.66 2.25 -14.38
N GLU A 48 5.08 3.52 -14.27
CA GLU A 48 6.50 3.88 -14.23
C GLU A 48 7.19 3.37 -12.95
N ILE A 49 6.55 3.53 -11.79
CA ILE A 49 7.05 2.93 -10.54
C ILE A 49 7.12 1.41 -10.67
N GLY A 50 6.10 0.80 -11.28
CA GLY A 50 6.05 -0.63 -11.48
C GLY A 50 7.18 -1.18 -12.33
N LYS A 51 7.63 -0.45 -13.35
CA LYS A 51 8.86 -0.80 -14.10
C LYS A 51 10.07 -0.82 -13.17
N LEU A 52 10.26 0.23 -12.38
CA LEU A 52 11.38 0.32 -11.45
C LEU A 52 11.38 -0.83 -10.43
N ILE A 53 10.22 -1.15 -9.84
CA ILE A 53 10.09 -2.26 -8.90
C ILE A 53 10.44 -3.59 -9.58
N LYS A 54 9.85 -3.86 -10.75
CA LYS A 54 10.07 -5.10 -11.51
C LYS A 54 11.51 -5.26 -11.98
N GLU A 55 12.23 -4.16 -12.23
CA GLU A 55 13.66 -4.19 -12.54
C GLU A 55 14.52 -4.36 -11.29
N THR A 56 14.07 -3.88 -10.14
CA THR A 56 14.86 -3.84 -8.90
C THR A 56 14.79 -5.16 -8.14
N ILE A 57 13.61 -5.75 -7.97
CA ILE A 57 13.42 -6.96 -7.17
C ILE A 57 14.31 -8.13 -7.66
N PRO A 58 14.36 -8.46 -8.97
CA PRO A 58 15.17 -9.59 -9.44
C PRO A 58 16.69 -9.41 -9.23
N LYS A 59 17.16 -8.17 -9.01
CA LYS A 59 18.59 -7.90 -8.71
C LYS A 59 19.00 -8.38 -7.32
N TYR A 60 18.05 -8.50 -6.40
CA TYR A 60 18.28 -8.92 -5.02
C TYR A 60 17.76 -10.32 -4.72
N TRP A 61 16.77 -10.80 -5.47
CA TRP A 61 16.16 -12.12 -5.30
C TRP A 61 16.10 -12.88 -6.63
N GLU A 62 17.03 -13.81 -6.82
CA GLU A 62 17.11 -14.64 -8.03
C GLU A 62 15.90 -15.59 -8.14
N GLY A 63 15.39 -15.79 -9.36
CA GLY A 63 14.26 -16.70 -9.64
C GLY A 63 12.91 -16.21 -9.14
N ILE A 64 12.78 -14.95 -8.74
CA ILE A 64 11.51 -14.38 -8.30
C ILE A 64 10.63 -14.00 -9.48
N ASP A 65 9.45 -14.62 -9.56
CA ASP A 65 8.37 -14.12 -10.40
C ASP A 65 7.60 -13.02 -9.64
N PHE A 66 7.52 -11.83 -10.24
CA PHE A 66 6.86 -10.66 -9.65
C PHE A 66 5.37 -10.91 -9.38
N MET A 67 4.65 -11.47 -10.36
CA MET A 67 3.21 -11.68 -10.25
C MET A 67 2.88 -12.85 -9.32
N GLU A 68 3.78 -13.81 -9.19
CA GLU A 68 3.59 -14.98 -8.34
C GLU A 68 4.01 -14.78 -6.89
N HIS A 69 5.13 -14.10 -6.63
CA HIS A 69 5.77 -14.12 -5.31
C HIS A 69 5.77 -12.77 -4.57
N VAL A 70 5.37 -11.68 -5.22
CA VAL A 70 5.36 -10.34 -4.60
C VAL A 70 3.97 -9.99 -4.08
N LEU A 71 3.89 -9.55 -2.83
CA LEU A 71 2.74 -8.86 -2.26
C LEU A 71 3.01 -7.35 -2.34
N LEU A 72 2.13 -6.63 -3.03
CA LEU A 72 2.14 -5.18 -3.07
C LEU A 72 1.23 -4.62 -1.96
N VAL A 73 1.83 -3.87 -1.03
CA VAL A 73 1.12 -3.16 0.03
C VAL A 73 1.25 -1.67 -0.26
N VAL A 74 0.12 -1.00 -0.51
CA VAL A 74 0.09 0.42 -0.88
C VAL A 74 -0.55 1.21 0.23
N THR A 75 0.12 2.25 0.73
CA THR A 75 -0.51 3.18 1.67
C THR A 75 -1.51 4.05 0.93
N ILE A 76 -2.65 4.29 1.57
CA ILE A 76 -3.70 5.20 1.10
C ILE A 76 -4.10 6.13 2.25
N PRO A 77 -4.67 7.31 1.94
CA PRO A 77 -5.24 8.19 2.96
C PRO A 77 -6.30 7.46 3.80
N ALA A 78 -6.38 7.81 5.09
CA ALA A 78 -7.33 7.20 6.01
C ALA A 78 -8.79 7.48 5.62
N GLU A 79 -9.03 8.58 4.91
CA GLU A 79 -10.35 9.02 4.46
C GLU A 79 -10.85 8.33 3.18
N PHE A 80 -10.02 7.49 2.54
CA PHE A 80 -10.40 6.81 1.30
C PHE A 80 -11.62 5.91 1.51
N SER A 81 -12.67 6.20 0.73
CA SER A 81 -13.88 5.37 0.67
C SER A 81 -13.60 4.03 -0.03
N GLU A 82 -14.52 3.06 0.11
CA GLU A 82 -14.42 1.81 -0.63
C GLU A 82 -14.43 2.01 -2.15
N SER A 83 -15.12 3.05 -2.65
CA SER A 83 -15.06 3.46 -4.05
C SER A 83 -13.67 3.96 -4.45
N ASP A 84 -13.01 4.76 -3.62
CA ASP A 84 -11.65 5.26 -3.91
C ASP A 84 -10.65 4.10 -3.93
N LYS A 85 -10.78 3.15 -3.00
CA LYS A 85 -9.98 1.91 -2.97
C LYS A 85 -10.21 1.06 -4.23
N ALA A 86 -11.45 0.96 -4.69
CA ALA A 86 -11.78 0.23 -5.92
C ALA A 86 -11.16 0.88 -7.16
N ILE A 87 -11.17 2.22 -7.24
CA ILE A 87 -10.51 2.99 -8.30
C ILE A 87 -8.99 2.77 -8.27
N MET A 88 -8.37 2.84 -7.09
CA MET A 88 -6.93 2.62 -6.93
C MET A 88 -6.54 1.19 -7.35
N ARG A 89 -7.36 0.20 -7.00
CA ARG A 89 -7.19 -1.19 -7.42
C ARG A 89 -7.28 -1.35 -8.94
N GLU A 90 -8.23 -0.68 -9.57
CA GLU A 90 -8.35 -0.65 -11.03
C GLU A 90 -7.13 -0.02 -11.70
N CYS A 91 -6.67 1.13 -11.20
CA CYS A 91 -5.45 1.77 -11.71
C CYS A 91 -4.22 0.86 -11.55
N THR A 92 -4.10 0.17 -10.41
CA THR A 92 -3.01 -0.78 -10.14
C THR A 92 -3.05 -1.98 -11.09
N PHE A 93 -4.24 -2.50 -11.38
CA PHE A 93 -4.43 -3.56 -12.37
C PHE A 93 -4.06 -3.09 -13.79
N ASN A 94 -4.56 -1.92 -14.19
CA ASN A 94 -4.27 -1.35 -15.52
C ASN A 94 -2.78 -0.99 -15.69
N ALA A 95 -2.09 -0.63 -14.60
CA ALA A 95 -0.64 -0.42 -14.58
C ALA A 95 0.16 -1.73 -14.70
N GLY A 96 -0.53 -2.88 -14.71
CA GLY A 96 0.07 -4.20 -14.79
C GLY A 96 0.86 -4.57 -13.54
N LEU A 97 0.48 -4.05 -12.37
CA LEU A 97 1.12 -4.40 -11.09
C LEU A 97 0.50 -5.63 -10.41
N ILE A 98 -0.69 -6.05 -10.86
CA ILE A 98 -1.35 -7.29 -10.44
C ILE A 98 -1.96 -7.98 -11.65
N GLY A 99 -2.01 -9.32 -11.62
CA GLY A 99 -2.54 -10.13 -12.74
C GLY A 99 -4.06 -10.16 -12.85
N GLU A 100 -4.78 -9.85 -11.78
CA GLU A 100 -6.25 -9.83 -11.73
C GLU A 100 -6.73 -8.65 -10.88
N LYS A 101 -7.85 -8.00 -11.25
CA LYS A 101 -8.39 -6.84 -10.52
C LYS A 101 -8.60 -7.14 -9.03
N ASN A 102 -9.13 -8.32 -8.71
CA ASN A 102 -9.40 -8.76 -7.33
C ASN A 102 -8.27 -9.58 -6.70
N SER A 103 -7.03 -9.47 -7.23
CA SER A 103 -5.89 -10.19 -6.69
C SER A 103 -5.67 -9.88 -5.21
N GLU A 104 -5.50 -10.94 -4.42
CA GLU A 104 -5.12 -10.88 -3.00
C GLU A 104 -3.66 -10.41 -2.81
N LYS A 105 -2.89 -10.28 -3.89
CA LYS A 105 -1.52 -9.75 -3.91
C LYS A 105 -1.45 -8.22 -3.96
N LEU A 106 -2.60 -7.56 -3.87
CA LEU A 106 -2.69 -6.12 -3.59
C LEU A 106 -3.45 -5.93 -2.29
N GLN A 107 -2.79 -5.32 -1.32
CA GLN A 107 -3.38 -4.88 -0.06
C GLN A 107 -3.21 -3.37 0.09
N PHE A 108 -4.20 -2.75 0.72
CA PHE A 108 -4.14 -1.35 1.10
C PHE A 108 -4.02 -1.27 2.62
N THR A 109 -3.23 -0.31 3.09
CA THR A 109 -3.13 0.07 4.50
C THR A 109 -3.07 1.58 4.57
N THR A 110 -3.17 2.17 5.75
CA THR A 110 -2.89 3.60 5.93
C THR A 110 -1.45 3.80 6.39
N GLU A 111 -0.90 4.99 6.16
CA GLU A 111 0.42 5.36 6.70
C GLU A 111 0.53 5.18 8.22
N PRO A 112 -0.43 5.64 9.05
CA PRO A 112 -0.36 5.41 10.49
C PRO A 112 -0.47 3.93 10.89
N GLU A 113 -1.22 3.10 10.15
CA GLU A 113 -1.25 1.65 10.37
C GLU A 113 0.11 1.00 10.06
N ALA A 114 0.73 1.37 8.94
CA ALA A 114 2.05 0.87 8.57
C ALA A 114 3.11 1.26 9.61
N ALA A 115 3.09 2.52 10.06
CA ALA A 115 3.94 3.00 11.14
C ALA A 115 3.69 2.23 12.45
N ALA A 116 2.43 1.97 12.78
CA ALA A 116 2.06 1.22 13.98
C ALA A 116 2.56 -0.22 13.96
N VAL A 117 2.42 -0.94 12.84
CA VAL A 117 2.96 -2.31 12.68
C VAL A 117 4.47 -2.32 12.89
N TYR A 118 5.18 -1.33 12.36
CA TYR A 118 6.61 -1.18 12.57
C TYR A 118 6.94 -0.92 14.04
N CYS A 119 6.27 0.04 14.69
CA CYS A 119 6.47 0.36 16.11
C CYS A 119 6.16 -0.84 17.02
N MET A 120 5.13 -1.63 16.70
CA MET A 120 4.78 -2.87 17.39
C MET A 120 5.90 -3.92 17.31
N HIS A 121 6.55 -4.05 16.15
CA HIS A 121 7.65 -5.01 15.97
C HIS A 121 9.00 -4.53 16.49
N SER A 122 9.18 -3.22 16.66
CA SER A 122 10.42 -2.59 17.11
C SER A 122 10.26 -2.03 18.53
N SER A 123 10.00 -0.73 18.64
CA SER A 123 10.05 0.04 19.89
C SER A 123 9.14 -0.51 20.97
N LEU A 124 7.88 -0.82 20.67
CA LEU A 124 6.94 -1.30 21.69
C LEU A 124 7.36 -2.66 22.24
N ARG A 125 7.93 -3.53 21.41
CA ARG A 125 8.47 -4.81 21.87
C ARG A 125 9.70 -4.64 22.74
N GLU A 126 10.59 -3.70 22.40
CA GLU A 126 11.78 -3.38 23.21
C GLU A 126 11.37 -2.86 24.60
N TYR A 127 10.35 -2.01 24.67
CA TYR A 127 9.84 -1.44 25.92
C TYR A 127 8.76 -2.30 26.61
N LYS A 128 8.46 -3.51 26.10
CA LYS A 128 7.43 -4.43 26.62
C LYS A 128 6.02 -3.81 26.70
N LEU A 129 5.71 -2.92 25.77
CA LEU A 129 4.42 -2.22 25.62
C LEU A 129 3.52 -2.89 24.58
N THR A 130 3.52 -4.21 24.51
CA THR A 130 2.72 -4.99 23.54
C THR A 130 1.56 -5.74 24.18
N GLU A 131 1.19 -5.38 25.41
CA GLU A 131 0.06 -6.01 26.11
C GLU A 131 -1.28 -5.52 25.55
N PRO A 132 -2.28 -6.40 25.35
CA PRO A 132 -3.63 -5.98 24.96
C PRO A 132 -4.18 -4.93 25.93
N GLY A 133 -4.77 -3.87 25.39
CA GLY A 133 -5.21 -2.67 26.09
C GLY A 133 -4.15 -1.55 26.13
N THR A 134 -2.93 -1.78 25.63
CA THR A 134 -1.92 -0.72 25.53
C THR A 134 -2.29 0.27 24.43
N THR A 135 -2.44 1.54 24.79
CA THR A 135 -2.71 2.63 23.84
C THR A 135 -1.43 3.41 23.54
N PHE A 136 -1.17 3.68 22.27
CA PHE A 136 -0.08 4.52 21.81
C PHE A 136 -0.55 5.46 20.69
N MET A 137 0.20 6.54 20.46
CA MET A 137 -0.09 7.52 19.43
C MET A 137 1.04 7.54 18.41
N ILE A 138 0.67 7.47 17.14
CA ILE A 138 1.54 7.79 16.01
C ILE A 138 1.33 9.27 15.70
N VAL A 139 2.44 10.02 15.65
CA VAL A 139 2.47 11.41 15.22
C VAL A 139 3.34 11.45 13.98
N ASP A 140 2.70 11.56 12.83
CA ASP A 140 3.37 11.69 11.55
C ASP A 140 3.49 13.18 11.19
N CYS A 141 4.72 13.65 11.06
CA CYS A 141 5.04 15.04 10.80
C CYS A 141 5.57 15.17 9.37
N GLY A 142 4.65 15.21 8.41
CA GLY A 142 4.95 15.43 7.00
C GLY A 142 5.42 16.84 6.69
N GLY A 143 5.68 17.11 5.39
CA GLY A 143 6.16 18.42 4.94
C GLY A 143 5.13 19.56 5.02
N GLY A 144 3.84 19.23 5.11
CA GLY A 144 2.75 20.22 5.16
C GLY A 144 1.55 19.84 6.04
N THR A 145 1.54 18.62 6.58
CA THR A 145 0.51 18.12 7.50
C THR A 145 1.17 17.52 8.74
N VAL A 146 0.42 17.49 9.83
CA VAL A 146 0.77 16.68 11.00
C VAL A 146 -0.45 15.80 11.29
N ASP A 147 -0.27 14.50 11.13
CA ASP A 147 -1.34 13.51 11.22
C ASP A 147 -1.16 12.72 12.53
N LEU A 148 -2.19 12.71 13.36
CA LEU A 148 -2.19 12.06 14.67
C LEU A 148 -3.17 10.91 14.67
N THR A 149 -2.67 9.71 14.97
CA THR A 149 -3.51 8.50 15.10
C THR A 149 -3.25 7.82 16.43
N THR A 150 -4.32 7.52 17.18
CA THR A 150 -4.23 6.76 18.43
C THR A 150 -4.69 5.34 18.20
N LEU A 151 -3.90 4.35 18.61
CA LEU A 151 -4.17 2.93 18.44
C LEU A 151 -4.08 2.22 19.78
N THR A 152 -4.97 1.26 19.99
CA THR A 152 -4.95 0.36 21.14
C THR A 152 -4.74 -1.07 20.65
N ILE A 153 -3.76 -1.75 21.22
CA ILE A 153 -3.41 -3.16 20.94
C ILE A 153 -4.47 -4.09 21.56
#